data_AF-A0A7N2LX19-F1
#
_entry.id   AF-A0A7N2LX19-F1
#
_cell.length_a   1.000
_cell.length_b   1.000
_cell.length_c   1.000
_cell.angle_alpha   90.00
_cell.angle_beta   90.00
_cell.angle_gamma   90.00
#
_symmetry.space_group_name_H-M   'P 1'
#
loop_
_entity.id
_entity.type
_entity.pdbx_description
1 polymer ?
#
loop_
_entity_poly.entity_id
_entity_poly.type
_entity_poly.pdbx_seq_one_letter_code
_entity_poly.pdbx_strand_id
1 'polypeptide(L)'
;MLGLEGQDIRQSNFGWSPVYVDSNLGVLSIGFMLPDPDEAVIWRGPRKKGLIKNFLKEVYWNELDFLVVDSPPGTSDEHISIVQCLGATGMDGAIIVTTPQQVSLIDVRKEINFCKKVGVKVLGVVENMSGLSQPVMDFKFVRMTETGEHIDVSEWVREYFKEKAPELQDLIACSEVFDSSSGGAEKMCREMGVPFLGKVPLDPQICKAAEEGRSCFIDQKCGVGAPALKIIIEKLIENNEFSRVLLNNAYAS
;
A
#
# COMPACT_ATOMS: atom_id res chain seq x y z
N MET A 1 -2.58 11.57 3.04
CA MET A 1 -1.92 10.56 2.20
C MET A 1 -1.38 11.08 0.87
N LEU A 2 -2.09 11.95 0.13
CA LEU A 2 -1.60 12.47 -1.17
C LEU A 2 -1.45 14.01 -1.21
N GLY A 3 -1.53 14.68 -0.07
CA GLY A 3 -1.43 16.14 0.00
C GLY A 3 -2.60 16.89 -0.65
N LEU A 4 -3.71 16.21 -0.95
CA LEU A 4 -4.89 16.78 -1.62
C LEU A 4 -5.98 17.24 -0.63
N GLU A 5 -5.60 17.66 0.57
CA GLU A 5 -6.56 18.12 1.58
C GLU A 5 -7.26 19.40 1.11
N GLY A 6 -8.58 19.46 1.32
CA GLY A 6 -9.42 20.58 0.88
C GLY A 6 -9.73 20.65 -0.61
N GLN A 7 -9.41 19.61 -1.39
CA GLN A 7 -9.83 19.50 -2.79
C GLN A 7 -11.25 18.93 -2.89
N ASP A 8 -12.00 19.44 -3.87
CA ASP A 8 -13.37 19.00 -4.17
C ASP A 8 -13.46 18.32 -5.54
N ILE A 9 -14.44 17.43 -5.70
CA ILE A 9 -14.76 16.82 -6.99
C ILE A 9 -15.29 17.89 -7.94
N ARG A 10 -14.63 18.04 -9.10
CA ARG A 10 -15.08 18.94 -10.16
C ARG A 10 -15.96 18.21 -11.16
N GLN A 11 -16.99 18.87 -11.64
CA GLN A 11 -17.87 18.34 -12.69
C GLN A 11 -17.50 18.96 -14.04
N SER A 12 -17.36 18.11 -15.04
CA SER A 12 -17.15 18.47 -16.45
C SER A 12 -18.34 18.05 -17.30
N ASN A 13 -18.33 18.41 -18.59
CA ASN A 13 -19.35 17.97 -19.55
C ASN A 13 -19.37 16.44 -19.76
N PHE A 14 -18.31 15.73 -19.38
CA PHE A 14 -18.15 14.28 -19.55
C PHE A 14 -18.33 13.49 -18.24
N GLY A 15 -18.64 14.17 -17.12
CA GLY A 15 -18.74 13.55 -15.80
C GLY A 15 -17.82 14.20 -14.78
N TRP A 16 -17.56 13.50 -13.68
CA TRP A 16 -16.62 13.94 -12.65
C TRP A 16 -15.18 13.89 -13.19
N SER A 17 -14.40 14.92 -12.86
CA SER A 17 -12.97 14.97 -13.19
C SER A 17 -12.15 14.53 -11.97
N PRO A 18 -11.14 13.66 -12.15
CA PRO A 18 -10.23 13.32 -11.07
C PRO A 18 -9.41 14.54 -10.63
N VAL A 19 -8.98 14.53 -9.37
CA VAL A 19 -8.06 15.51 -8.80
C VAL A 19 -6.64 15.00 -9.04
N TYR A 20 -5.79 15.80 -9.67
CA TYR A 20 -4.43 15.38 -10.03
C TYR A 20 -3.43 15.75 -8.94
N VAL A 21 -2.64 14.78 -8.50
CA VAL A 21 -1.46 14.97 -7.63
C VAL A 21 -0.27 15.43 -8.46
N ASP A 22 -0.11 14.84 -9.64
CA ASP A 22 0.91 15.16 -10.64
C ASP A 22 0.28 14.96 -12.03
N SER A 23 1.01 15.33 -13.08
CA SER A 23 0.69 15.16 -14.49
C SER A 23 0.25 13.75 -14.90
N ASN A 24 0.68 12.71 -14.17
CA ASN A 24 0.41 11.30 -14.47
C ASN A 24 -0.36 10.56 -13.36
N LEU A 25 -0.84 11.26 -12.32
CA LEU A 25 -1.53 10.64 -11.19
C LEU A 25 -2.83 11.38 -10.85
N GLY A 26 -3.93 10.85 -11.39
CA GLY A 26 -5.29 11.27 -11.04
C GLY A 26 -5.86 10.46 -9.89
N VAL A 27 -6.61 11.12 -9.00
CA VAL A 27 -7.18 10.52 -7.80
C VAL A 27 -8.64 10.94 -7.65
N LEU A 28 -9.46 10.01 -7.17
CA LEU A 28 -10.78 10.32 -6.66
C LEU A 28 -10.97 9.66 -5.30
N SER A 29 -11.48 10.42 -4.35
CA SER A 29 -11.69 9.97 -2.97
C SER A 29 -13.05 10.38 -2.46
N ILE A 30 -13.62 9.53 -1.60
CA ILE A 30 -14.80 9.86 -0.80
C ILE A 30 -14.54 11.13 0.05
N GLY A 31 -13.30 11.33 0.50
CA GLY A 31 -12.92 12.48 1.32
C GLY A 31 -13.24 13.84 0.68
N PHE A 32 -13.23 13.92 -0.66
CA PHE A 32 -13.56 15.14 -1.41
C PHE A 32 -15.06 15.48 -1.42
N MET A 33 -15.91 14.60 -0.87
CA MET A 33 -17.36 14.78 -0.80
C MET A 33 -17.83 15.05 0.62
N LEU A 34 -16.92 15.01 1.60
CA LEU A 34 -17.25 15.22 2.99
C LEU A 34 -17.20 16.73 3.28
N PRO A 35 -18.28 17.31 3.84
CA PRO A 35 -18.28 18.72 4.19
C PRO A 35 -17.31 19.04 5.33
N ASP A 36 -17.04 18.07 6.19
CA ASP A 36 -16.08 18.14 7.28
C ASP A 36 -15.22 16.85 7.27
N PRO A 37 -13.88 16.95 7.16
CA PRO A 37 -13.00 15.78 7.16
C PRO A 37 -13.00 14.99 8.48
N ASP A 38 -13.42 15.59 9.60
CA ASP A 38 -13.51 14.93 10.90
C ASP A 38 -14.88 14.25 11.12
N GLU A 39 -15.82 14.39 10.18
CA GLU A 39 -17.16 13.81 10.31
C GLU A 39 -17.18 12.30 10.02
N ALA A 40 -17.59 11.52 11.02
CA ALA A 40 -17.79 10.08 10.87
C ALA A 40 -19.00 9.80 9.97
N VAL A 41 -18.73 9.42 8.72
CA VAL A 41 -19.78 9.25 7.72
C VAL A 41 -20.32 7.82 7.70
N ILE A 42 -21.50 7.64 8.28
CA ILE A 42 -22.21 6.35 8.28
C ILE A 42 -23.08 6.24 7.03
N TRP A 43 -22.56 5.62 5.98
CA TRP A 43 -23.36 5.35 4.78
C TRP A 43 -24.05 3.99 4.81
N ARG A 44 -25.37 4.02 4.59
CA ARG A 44 -26.19 2.81 4.41
C ARG A 44 -25.84 2.12 3.08
N GLY A 45 -25.96 0.79 3.05
CA GLY A 45 -25.54 -0.07 1.93
C GLY A 45 -25.91 0.43 0.52
N PRO A 46 -27.17 0.82 0.23
CA PRO A 46 -27.55 1.32 -1.10
C PRO A 46 -26.80 2.59 -1.53
N ARG A 47 -26.52 3.51 -0.59
CA ARG A 47 -25.79 4.74 -0.85
C ARG A 47 -24.33 4.46 -1.19
N LYS A 48 -23.70 3.52 -0.47
CA LYS A 48 -22.33 3.05 -0.77
C LYS A 48 -22.25 2.43 -2.16
N LYS A 49 -23.18 1.53 -2.51
CA LYS A 49 -23.24 0.89 -3.84
C LYS A 49 -23.42 1.92 -4.95
N GLY A 50 -24.29 2.90 -4.75
CA GLY A 50 -24.47 4.01 -5.67
C GLY A 50 -23.17 4.80 -5.89
N LEU A 51 -22.44 5.10 -4.81
CA LEU A 51 -21.20 5.84 -4.95
C LEU A 51 -20.09 5.07 -5.66
N ILE A 52 -19.90 3.78 -5.36
CA ILE A 52 -18.94 2.92 -6.06
C ILE A 52 -19.23 2.95 -7.57
N LYS A 53 -20.52 2.86 -7.93
CA LYS A 53 -20.94 2.97 -9.33
C LYS A 53 -20.58 4.32 -9.93
N ASN A 54 -20.81 5.43 -9.22
CA ASN A 54 -20.46 6.76 -9.71
C ASN A 54 -18.95 6.90 -9.91
N PHE A 55 -18.12 6.44 -8.96
CA PHE A 55 -16.66 6.47 -9.08
C PHE A 55 -16.12 5.69 -10.29
N LEU A 56 -16.75 4.55 -10.60
CA LEU A 56 -16.28 3.69 -11.68
C LEU A 56 -16.91 4.00 -13.04
N LYS A 57 -18.07 4.64 -13.09
CA LYS A 57 -18.83 4.87 -14.36
C LYS A 57 -19.06 6.32 -14.72
N GLU A 58 -19.04 7.24 -13.76
CA GLU A 58 -19.36 8.66 -13.98
C GLU A 58 -18.12 9.56 -13.94
N VAL A 59 -16.94 8.97 -13.77
CA VAL A 59 -15.66 9.68 -13.74
C VAL A 59 -14.99 9.58 -15.10
N TYR A 60 -14.65 10.73 -15.66
CA TYR A 60 -13.90 10.83 -16.90
C TYR A 60 -12.40 10.79 -16.59
N TRP A 61 -11.83 9.58 -16.58
CA TRP A 61 -10.43 9.34 -16.29
C TRP A 61 -9.47 9.66 -17.46
N ASN A 62 -10.01 9.93 -18.66
CA ASN A 62 -9.24 10.00 -19.91
C ASN A 62 -8.53 8.66 -20.22
N GLU A 63 -7.49 8.68 -21.06
CA GLU A 63 -6.64 7.51 -21.29
C GLU A 63 -5.82 7.18 -20.03
N LEU A 64 -5.87 5.92 -19.60
CA LEU A 64 -5.14 5.39 -18.45
C LEU A 64 -4.39 4.12 -18.82
N ASP A 65 -3.16 3.99 -18.33
CA ASP A 65 -2.43 2.71 -18.34
C ASP A 65 -2.89 1.78 -17.21
N PHE A 66 -3.19 2.36 -16.04
CA PHE A 66 -3.60 1.62 -14.84
C PHE A 66 -4.73 2.35 -14.10
N LEU A 67 -5.71 1.58 -13.63
CA LEU A 67 -6.72 2.01 -12.67
C LEU A 67 -6.57 1.19 -11.38
N VAL A 68 -6.14 1.84 -10.30
CA VAL A 68 -6.01 1.20 -8.98
C VAL A 68 -7.22 1.57 -8.12
N VAL A 69 -7.90 0.56 -7.59
CA VAL A 69 -9.05 0.74 -6.68
C VAL A 69 -8.66 0.29 -5.28
N ASP A 70 -8.60 1.23 -4.35
CA ASP A 70 -8.46 0.93 -2.92
C ASP A 70 -9.82 0.50 -2.35
N SER A 71 -10.03 -0.80 -2.23
CA SER A 71 -11.27 -1.36 -1.69
C SER A 71 -11.27 -1.30 -0.17
N PRO A 72 -12.43 -1.05 0.48
CA PRO A 72 -12.57 -1.24 1.92
C PRO A 72 -12.07 -2.63 2.37
N PRO A 73 -11.64 -2.81 3.63
CA PRO A 73 -11.19 -4.11 4.11
C PRO A 73 -12.36 -5.09 4.30
N GLY A 74 -12.07 -6.38 4.20
CA GLY A 74 -13.01 -7.47 4.47
C GLY A 74 -13.47 -8.20 3.20
N THR A 75 -14.53 -9.00 3.31
CA THR A 75 -15.13 -9.77 2.19
C THR A 75 -16.57 -9.31 1.93
N SER A 76 -16.83 -8.01 2.01
CA SER A 76 -18.17 -7.44 2.07
C SER A 76 -18.81 -7.17 0.69
N ASP A 77 -20.07 -6.72 0.71
CA ASP A 77 -20.87 -6.36 -0.47
C ASP A 77 -20.18 -5.33 -1.40
N GLU A 78 -19.27 -4.51 -0.86
CA GLU A 78 -18.49 -3.53 -1.59
C GLU A 78 -17.61 -4.18 -2.67
N HIS A 79 -16.90 -5.28 -2.36
CA HIS A 79 -16.07 -5.99 -3.33
C HIS A 79 -16.90 -6.56 -4.47
N ILE A 80 -18.07 -7.14 -4.15
CA ILE A 80 -19.02 -7.64 -5.16
C ILE A 80 -19.46 -6.49 -6.08
N SER A 81 -19.74 -5.32 -5.51
CA SER A 81 -20.20 -4.16 -6.27
C SER A 81 -19.11 -3.63 -7.21
N ILE A 82 -17.86 -3.58 -6.77
CA ILE A 82 -16.70 -3.21 -7.60
C ILE A 82 -16.53 -4.22 -8.75
N VAL A 83 -16.49 -5.51 -8.44
CA VAL A 83 -16.34 -6.58 -9.43
C VAL A 83 -17.48 -6.56 -10.46
N GLN A 84 -18.72 -6.34 -10.03
CA GLN A 84 -19.86 -6.20 -10.95
C GLN A 84 -19.77 -4.96 -11.84
N CYS A 85 -19.28 -3.84 -11.31
CA CYS A 85 -19.12 -2.61 -12.09
C CYS A 85 -18.01 -2.75 -13.15
N LEU A 86 -16.91 -3.43 -12.80
CA LEU A 86 -15.74 -3.65 -13.66
C LEU A 86 -15.83 -4.92 -14.51
N GLY A 87 -16.82 -5.79 -14.29
CA GLY A 87 -16.92 -7.08 -14.97
C GLY A 87 -16.98 -6.98 -16.50
N ALA A 88 -17.48 -5.86 -17.03
CA ALA A 88 -17.53 -5.60 -18.47
C ALA A 88 -16.23 -5.01 -19.05
N THR A 89 -15.30 -4.53 -18.21
CA THR A 89 -14.07 -3.85 -18.65
C THR A 89 -12.85 -4.77 -18.67
N GLY A 90 -12.98 -6.02 -18.22
CA GLY A 90 -11.89 -6.99 -18.23
C GLY A 90 -10.83 -6.73 -17.16
N MET A 91 -11.25 -6.53 -15.91
CA MET A 91 -10.35 -6.33 -14.76
C MET A 91 -9.25 -7.41 -14.68
N ASP A 92 -7.98 -6.98 -14.59
CA ASP A 92 -6.83 -7.89 -14.60
C ASP A 92 -6.76 -8.79 -13.36
N GLY A 93 -7.15 -8.26 -12.20
CA GLY A 93 -7.21 -9.01 -10.96
C GLY A 93 -7.12 -8.16 -9.70
N ALA A 94 -6.82 -8.82 -8.59
CA ALA A 94 -6.68 -8.23 -7.26
C ALA A 94 -5.28 -8.49 -6.68
N ILE A 95 -4.75 -7.50 -5.99
CA ILE A 95 -3.58 -7.62 -5.11
C ILE A 95 -4.10 -7.66 -3.69
N ILE A 96 -3.69 -8.66 -2.91
CA ILE A 96 -4.15 -8.81 -1.52
C ILE A 96 -3.01 -8.42 -0.59
N VAL A 97 -3.27 -7.50 0.32
CA VAL A 97 -2.31 -7.06 1.34
C VAL A 97 -2.64 -7.74 2.67
N THR A 98 -1.63 -8.33 3.30
CA THR A 98 -1.74 -8.96 4.62
C THR A 98 -0.64 -8.47 5.54
N THR A 99 -0.64 -8.97 6.77
CA THR A 99 0.41 -8.76 7.76
C THR A 99 0.77 -10.12 8.38
N PRO A 100 1.96 -10.32 8.98
CA PRO A 100 2.42 -11.65 9.38
C PRO A 100 1.60 -12.32 10.49
N GLN A 101 0.70 -11.58 11.15
CA GLN A 101 -0.12 -12.11 12.24
C GLN A 101 -1.12 -13.15 11.73
N GLN A 102 -1.27 -14.24 12.50
CA GLN A 102 -2.16 -15.36 12.15
C GLN A 102 -3.61 -14.93 11.88
N VAL A 103 -4.11 -13.93 12.61
CA VAL A 103 -5.47 -13.39 12.41
C VAL A 103 -5.64 -12.78 11.02
N SER A 104 -4.63 -12.07 10.50
CA SER A 104 -4.64 -11.46 9.17
C SER A 104 -4.59 -12.53 8.08
N LEU A 105 -3.78 -13.58 8.26
CA LEU A 105 -3.68 -14.70 7.32
C LEU A 105 -5.01 -15.47 7.19
N ILE A 106 -5.77 -15.62 8.27
CA ILE A 106 -7.09 -16.26 8.24
C ILE A 106 -8.06 -15.47 7.35
N ASP A 107 -8.06 -14.14 7.45
CA ASP A 107 -8.94 -13.30 6.65
C ASP A 107 -8.50 -13.24 5.18
N VAL A 108 -7.18 -13.21 4.92
CA VAL A 108 -6.67 -13.29 3.55
C VAL A 108 -6.99 -14.62 2.88
N ARG A 109 -7.03 -15.74 3.61
CA ARG A 109 -7.54 -17.01 3.05
C ARG A 109 -9.00 -16.89 2.61
N LYS A 110 -9.84 -16.19 3.37
CA LYS A 110 -11.25 -15.95 2.98
C LYS A 110 -11.30 -15.08 1.73
N GLU A 111 -10.46 -14.04 1.65
CA GLU A 111 -10.43 -13.13 0.50
C GLU A 111 -9.94 -13.82 -0.78
N ILE A 112 -8.88 -14.63 -0.72
CA ILE A 112 -8.44 -15.45 -1.86
C ILE A 112 -9.57 -16.37 -2.34
N ASN A 113 -10.30 -16.99 -1.42
CA ASN A 113 -11.44 -17.83 -1.76
C ASN A 113 -12.62 -17.03 -2.34
N PHE A 114 -12.85 -15.81 -1.86
CA PHE A 114 -13.81 -14.89 -2.44
C PHE A 114 -13.44 -14.58 -3.89
N CYS A 115 -12.21 -14.14 -4.16
CA CYS A 115 -11.72 -13.87 -5.52
C CYS A 115 -11.95 -15.06 -6.45
N LYS A 116 -11.59 -16.28 -6.01
CA LYS A 116 -11.83 -17.52 -6.78
C LYS A 116 -13.31 -17.75 -7.10
N LYS A 117 -14.22 -17.49 -6.14
CA LYS A 117 -15.66 -17.65 -6.33
C LYS A 117 -16.26 -16.64 -7.30
N VAL A 118 -15.78 -15.40 -7.29
CA VAL A 118 -16.27 -14.33 -8.17
C VAL A 118 -15.53 -14.22 -9.50
N GLY A 119 -14.57 -15.11 -9.77
CA GLY A 119 -13.81 -15.15 -11.02
C GLY A 119 -12.72 -14.08 -11.13
N VAL A 120 -12.28 -13.51 -10.00
CA VAL A 120 -11.21 -12.51 -9.97
C VAL A 120 -9.86 -13.20 -9.81
N LYS A 121 -8.92 -12.92 -10.72
CA LYS A 121 -7.55 -13.42 -10.63
C LYS A 121 -6.84 -12.75 -9.44
N VAL A 122 -6.21 -13.54 -8.57
CA VAL A 122 -5.29 -13.00 -7.56
C VAL A 122 -3.93 -12.80 -8.23
N LEU A 123 -3.57 -11.54 -8.50
CA LEU A 123 -2.29 -11.16 -9.11
C LEU A 123 -1.12 -11.44 -8.17
N GLY A 124 -1.38 -11.33 -6.88
CA GLY A 124 -0.52 -11.86 -5.83
C GLY A 124 -0.80 -11.26 -4.46
N VAL A 125 -0.06 -11.74 -3.47
CA VAL A 125 -0.18 -11.32 -2.08
C VAL A 125 1.08 -10.58 -1.64
N VAL A 126 0.90 -9.46 -0.94
CA VAL A 126 1.96 -8.67 -0.30
C VAL A 126 1.84 -8.79 1.21
N GLU A 127 2.91 -9.18 1.89
CA GLU A 127 2.98 -9.18 3.35
C GLU A 127 3.56 -7.85 3.83
N ASN A 128 2.71 -6.94 4.28
CA ASN A 128 3.10 -5.65 4.86
C ASN A 128 3.49 -5.80 6.33
N MET A 129 4.22 -4.81 6.86
CA MET A 129 4.70 -4.77 8.24
C MET A 129 5.51 -6.00 8.65
N SER A 130 6.33 -6.52 7.72
CA SER A 130 7.15 -7.72 7.94
C SER A 130 8.38 -7.40 8.80
N GLY A 131 8.16 -7.25 10.11
CA GLY A 131 9.22 -6.85 11.02
C GLY A 131 9.58 -5.37 10.92
N LEU A 132 10.64 -4.99 11.62
CA LEU A 132 11.24 -3.65 11.58
C LEU A 132 12.59 -3.73 10.90
N SER A 133 12.84 -2.84 9.94
CA SER A 133 14.15 -2.75 9.28
C SER A 133 14.46 -1.30 8.95
N GLN A 134 15.52 -0.76 9.54
CA GLN A 134 15.97 0.62 9.28
C GLN A 134 17.48 0.73 9.55
N PRO A 135 18.16 1.75 9.00
CA PRO A 135 19.55 2.05 9.33
C PRO A 135 19.74 2.10 10.85
N VAL A 136 20.83 1.52 11.36
CA VAL A 136 21.13 1.52 12.80
C VAL A 136 21.16 2.96 13.33
N MET A 137 21.65 3.88 12.51
CA MET A 137 21.71 5.30 12.83
C MET A 137 20.34 5.99 12.89
N ASP A 138 19.25 5.37 12.45
CA ASP A 138 17.91 5.95 12.57
C ASP A 138 17.19 5.53 13.86
N PHE A 139 17.73 4.57 14.60
CA PHE A 139 17.19 4.18 15.90
C PHE A 139 17.38 5.27 16.96
N LYS A 140 16.37 5.40 17.82
CA LYS A 140 16.49 6.09 19.10
C LYS A 140 17.12 5.14 20.11
N PHE A 141 18.28 5.50 20.65
CA PHE A 141 18.96 4.71 21.67
C PHE A 141 18.62 5.26 23.04
N VAL A 142 18.15 4.40 23.94
CA VAL A 142 17.78 4.78 25.31
C VAL A 142 18.51 3.93 26.34
N ARG A 143 18.88 4.54 27.47
CA ARG A 143 19.27 3.82 28.69
C ARG A 143 18.11 3.85 29.67
N MET A 144 17.82 2.71 30.27
CA MET A 144 16.83 2.60 31.33
C MET A 144 17.51 2.83 32.68
N THR A 145 16.98 3.74 33.49
CA THR A 145 17.44 3.95 34.86
C THR A 145 16.90 2.86 35.80
N GLU A 146 17.44 2.81 37.01
CA GLU A 146 16.92 1.92 38.07
C GLU A 146 15.46 2.24 38.44
N THR A 147 15.00 3.47 38.19
CA THR A 147 13.61 3.91 38.39
C THR A 147 12.69 3.62 37.21
N GLY A 148 13.21 3.07 36.11
CA GLY A 148 12.46 2.76 34.88
C GLY A 148 12.31 3.94 33.91
N GLU A 149 12.96 5.08 34.17
CA GLU A 149 12.97 6.21 33.24
C GLU A 149 13.87 5.92 32.04
N HIS A 150 13.48 6.42 30.86
CA HIS A 150 14.23 6.24 29.62
C HIS A 150 15.00 7.53 29.30
N ILE A 151 16.33 7.46 29.37
CA ILE A 151 17.23 8.55 29.00
C ILE A 151 17.66 8.34 27.55
N ASP A 152 17.39 9.32 26.69
CA ASP A 152 17.88 9.32 25.31
C ASP A 152 19.40 9.51 25.29
N VAL A 153 20.10 8.54 24.70
CA VAL A 153 21.56 8.52 24.54
C VAL A 153 21.98 8.44 23.08
N SER A 154 21.07 8.78 22.15
CA SER A 154 21.30 8.62 20.71
C SER A 154 22.51 9.41 20.22
N GLU A 155 22.70 10.65 20.68
CA GLU A 155 23.85 11.48 20.30
C GLU A 155 25.19 10.83 20.73
N TRP A 156 25.26 10.37 21.98
CA TRP A 156 26.42 9.63 22.49
C TRP A 156 26.71 8.36 21.68
N VAL A 157 25.69 7.59 21.30
CA VAL A 157 25.87 6.38 20.46
C VAL A 157 26.45 6.76 19.09
N ARG A 158 25.95 7.82 18.46
CA ARG A 158 26.44 8.27 17.15
C ARG A 158 27.91 8.69 17.21
N GLU A 159 28.29 9.46 18.24
CA GLU A 159 29.68 9.85 18.45
C GLU A 159 30.59 8.66 18.72
N TYR A 160 30.12 7.72 19.57
CA TYR A 160 30.87 6.51 19.88
C TYR A 160 31.09 5.64 18.64
N PHE A 161 30.06 5.45 17.81
CA PHE A 161 30.20 4.73 16.55
C PHE A 161 31.20 5.43 15.63
N LYS A 162 31.13 6.76 15.51
CA LYS A 162 32.08 7.52 14.69
C LYS A 162 33.53 7.37 15.14
N GLU A 163 33.79 7.34 16.44
CA GLU A 163 35.15 7.25 16.97
C GLU A 163 35.69 5.82 17.04
N LYS A 164 34.84 4.86 17.42
CA LYS A 164 35.28 3.51 17.81
C LYS A 164 34.86 2.39 16.87
N ALA A 165 33.79 2.58 16.11
CA ALA A 165 33.22 1.54 15.26
C ALA A 165 32.47 2.14 14.04
N PRO A 166 33.17 2.89 13.16
CA PRO A 166 32.52 3.59 12.04
C PRO A 166 31.81 2.63 11.08
N GLU A 167 32.26 1.37 11.00
CA GLU A 167 31.62 0.31 10.22
C GLU A 167 30.19 -0.03 10.64
N LEU A 168 29.78 0.32 11.88
CA LEU A 168 28.42 0.08 12.35
C LEU A 168 27.40 1.10 11.82
N GLN A 169 27.86 2.24 11.28
CA GLN A 169 26.96 3.31 10.81
C GLN A 169 26.18 2.93 9.55
N ASP A 170 26.77 2.09 8.70
CA ASP A 170 26.18 1.66 7.44
C ASP A 170 25.32 0.38 7.58
N LEU A 171 25.18 -0.14 8.80
CA LEU A 171 24.38 -1.33 9.06
C LEU A 171 22.89 -1.01 9.07
N ILE A 172 22.11 -2.00 8.63
CA ILE A 172 20.66 -2.04 8.78
C ILE A 172 20.36 -3.04 9.90
N ALA A 173 19.61 -2.60 10.91
CA ALA A 173 19.14 -3.51 11.96
C ALA A 173 17.74 -4.03 11.59
N CYS A 174 17.60 -5.35 11.62
CA CYS A 174 16.36 -6.06 11.32
C CYS A 174 15.86 -6.76 12.59
N SER A 175 14.56 -6.67 12.85
CA SER A 175 13.89 -7.38 13.94
C SER A 175 12.59 -8.01 13.45
N GLU A 176 12.35 -9.26 13.84
CA GLU A 176 11.07 -9.90 13.64
C GLU A 176 10.09 -9.44 14.73
N VAL A 177 9.06 -8.71 14.33
CA VAL A 177 8.02 -8.20 15.27
C VAL A 177 6.94 -9.24 15.52
N PHE A 178 6.74 -10.17 14.58
CA PHE A 178 5.71 -11.20 14.64
C PHE A 178 6.33 -12.57 14.41
N ASP A 179 5.76 -13.59 15.06
CA ASP A 179 6.22 -14.97 14.94
C ASP A 179 6.08 -15.48 13.49
N SER A 180 7.24 -15.64 12.84
CA SER A 180 7.38 -16.09 11.46
C SER A 180 7.48 -17.61 11.33
N SER A 181 7.55 -18.35 12.45
CA SER A 181 7.83 -19.81 12.49
C SER A 181 6.82 -20.65 11.71
N SER A 182 5.60 -20.14 11.52
CA SER A 182 4.55 -20.79 10.74
C SER A 182 4.75 -20.73 9.22
N GLY A 183 5.70 -19.95 8.71
CA GLY A 183 5.95 -19.70 7.29
C GLY A 183 5.16 -18.53 6.68
N GLY A 184 4.35 -17.84 7.49
CA GLY A 184 3.70 -16.57 7.13
C GLY A 184 2.81 -16.60 5.89
N ALA A 185 2.71 -15.46 5.21
CA ALA A 185 1.92 -15.32 3.99
C ALA A 185 2.47 -16.15 2.83
N GLU A 186 3.79 -16.32 2.73
CA GLU A 186 4.42 -17.07 1.63
C GLU A 186 3.99 -18.54 1.62
N LYS A 187 4.00 -19.20 2.78
CA LYS A 187 3.49 -20.57 2.91
C LYS A 187 2.02 -20.65 2.55
N MET A 188 1.20 -19.72 3.06
CA MET A 188 -0.23 -19.65 2.73
C MET A 188 -0.45 -19.49 1.21
N CYS A 189 0.33 -18.65 0.53
CA CYS A 189 0.22 -18.44 -0.91
C CYS A 189 0.50 -19.74 -1.68
N ARG A 190 1.55 -20.46 -1.28
CA ARG A 190 1.88 -21.78 -1.85
C ARG A 190 0.76 -22.80 -1.65
N GLU A 191 0.17 -22.87 -0.47
CA GLU A 191 -0.96 -23.77 -0.17
C GLU A 191 -2.23 -23.40 -0.96
N MET A 192 -2.46 -22.11 -1.15
CA MET A 192 -3.64 -21.58 -1.84
C MET A 192 -3.46 -21.55 -3.38
N GLY A 193 -2.25 -21.80 -3.88
CA GLY A 193 -1.93 -21.74 -5.31
C GLY A 193 -2.01 -20.33 -5.90
N VAL A 194 -1.58 -19.31 -5.15
CA VAL A 194 -1.56 -17.90 -5.60
C VAL A 194 -0.15 -17.31 -5.52
N PRO A 195 0.20 -16.30 -6.33
CA PRO A 195 1.53 -15.70 -6.30
C PRO A 195 1.80 -14.97 -4.97
N PHE A 196 2.99 -15.16 -4.41
CA PHE A 196 3.51 -14.31 -3.34
C PHE A 196 4.42 -13.25 -3.96
N LEU A 197 4.09 -11.96 -3.81
CA LEU A 197 4.85 -10.88 -4.45
C LEU A 197 6.06 -10.50 -3.60
N GLY A 198 5.90 -10.37 -2.28
CA GLY A 198 7.02 -10.07 -1.40
C GLY A 198 6.57 -9.52 -0.06
N LYS A 199 7.56 -9.01 0.67
CA LYS A 199 7.42 -8.48 2.03
C LYS A 199 7.80 -7.01 2.06
N VAL A 200 7.05 -6.20 2.81
CA VAL A 200 7.36 -4.79 3.07
C VAL A 200 7.59 -4.62 4.57
N PRO A 201 8.81 -4.25 5.01
CA PRO A 201 9.08 -4.04 6.43
C PRO A 201 8.42 -2.76 6.95
N LEU A 202 8.29 -2.63 8.26
CA LEU A 202 7.99 -1.35 8.89
C LEU A 202 9.15 -0.37 8.63
N ASP A 203 8.84 0.71 7.93
CA ASP A 203 9.77 1.80 7.62
C ASP A 203 9.13 3.13 8.06
N PRO A 204 9.62 3.76 9.14
CA PRO A 204 9.08 5.04 9.61
C PRO A 204 9.14 6.15 8.56
N GLN A 205 10.09 6.10 7.63
CA GLN A 205 10.24 7.11 6.58
C GLN A 205 9.14 6.99 5.53
N ILE A 206 8.63 5.77 5.26
CA ILE A 206 7.42 5.59 4.42
C ILE A 206 6.21 6.22 5.09
N CYS A 207 6.03 5.98 6.40
CA CYS A 207 4.91 6.57 7.14
C CYS A 207 4.95 8.09 7.07
N LYS A 208 6.12 8.68 7.33
CA LYS A 208 6.34 10.12 7.25
C LYS A 208 6.10 10.68 5.84
N ALA A 209 6.56 9.99 4.80
CA ALA A 209 6.31 10.40 3.42
C ALA A 209 4.79 10.41 3.11
N ALA A 210 4.05 9.40 3.56
CA ALA A 210 2.60 9.30 3.37
C ALA A 210 1.82 10.40 4.13
N GLU A 211 2.23 10.73 5.35
CA GLU A 211 1.67 11.83 6.13
C GLU A 211 1.90 13.17 5.44
N GLU A 212 3.09 13.40 4.91
CA GLU A 212 3.45 14.63 4.19
C GLU A 212 2.91 14.67 2.74
N GLY A 213 2.22 13.62 2.28
CA GLY A 213 1.65 13.57 0.94
C GLY A 213 2.68 13.41 -0.18
N ARG A 214 3.86 12.88 0.14
CA ARG A 214 4.99 12.74 -0.80
C ARG A 214 5.23 11.28 -1.16
N SER A 215 5.75 11.06 -2.37
CA SER A 215 6.14 9.71 -2.81
C SER A 215 7.36 9.20 -2.04
N CYS A 216 7.29 7.97 -1.55
CA CYS A 216 8.42 7.28 -0.90
C CYS A 216 9.59 6.98 -1.84
N PHE A 217 9.41 7.11 -3.16
CA PHE A 217 10.46 6.85 -4.16
C PHE A 217 11.29 8.09 -4.52
N ILE A 218 10.83 9.30 -4.17
CA ILE A 218 11.52 10.54 -4.51
C ILE A 218 12.64 10.82 -3.51
N ASP A 219 12.36 10.60 -2.23
CA ASP A 219 13.33 10.83 -1.16
C ASP A 219 14.13 9.55 -0.91
N GLN A 220 15.45 9.61 -1.08
CA GLN A 220 16.39 8.52 -0.69
C GLN A 220 16.37 8.19 0.82
N LYS A 221 15.43 8.76 1.58
CA LYS A 221 15.23 8.50 3.01
C LYS A 221 14.54 7.17 3.27
N CYS A 222 13.70 6.68 2.36
CA CYS A 222 13.01 5.39 2.50
C CYS A 222 13.95 4.23 2.13
N GLY A 223 15.00 4.02 2.94
CA GLY A 223 16.12 3.16 2.60
C GLY A 223 15.80 1.67 2.50
N VAL A 224 14.70 1.21 3.11
CA VAL A 224 14.37 -0.23 3.15
C VAL A 224 13.00 -0.51 2.52
N GLY A 225 11.98 0.26 2.87
CA GLY A 225 10.64 -0.01 2.39
C GLY A 225 10.45 0.32 0.90
N ALA A 226 11.03 1.41 0.39
CA ALA A 226 10.87 1.78 -1.02
C ALA A 226 11.54 0.77 -1.97
N PRO A 227 12.78 0.29 -1.71
CA PRO A 227 13.34 -0.83 -2.47
C PRO A 227 12.48 -2.09 -2.45
N ALA A 228 11.91 -2.45 -1.29
CA ALA A 228 11.03 -3.62 -1.18
C ALA A 228 9.76 -3.46 -2.03
N LEU A 229 9.12 -2.29 -2.00
CA LEU A 229 7.98 -1.97 -2.87
C LEU A 229 8.34 -2.02 -4.34
N LYS A 230 9.53 -1.51 -4.73
CA LYS A 230 10.00 -1.54 -6.11
C LYS A 230 10.13 -2.97 -6.64
N ILE A 231 10.73 -3.88 -5.87
CA ILE A 231 10.85 -5.31 -6.21
C ILE A 231 9.46 -5.95 -6.38
N ILE A 232 8.50 -5.61 -5.51
CA ILE A 232 7.12 -6.10 -5.61
C ILE A 232 6.45 -5.62 -6.91
N ILE A 233 6.63 -4.34 -7.26
CA ILE A 233 6.08 -3.75 -8.49
C ILE A 233 6.70 -4.41 -9.73
N GLU A 234 8.01 -4.57 -9.77
CA GLU A 234 8.72 -5.24 -10.88
C GLU A 234 8.19 -6.68 -11.07
N LYS A 235 8.09 -7.43 -9.98
CA LYS A 235 7.54 -8.79 -10.01
C LYS A 235 6.07 -8.85 -10.42
N LEU A 236 5.26 -7.87 -10.02
CA LEU A 236 3.86 -7.76 -10.44
C LEU A 236 3.78 -7.53 -11.96
N ILE A 237 4.61 -6.64 -12.50
CA ILE A 237 4.67 -6.31 -13.93
C ILE A 237 5.12 -7.53 -14.75
N GLU A 238 6.19 -8.21 -14.32
CA GLU A 238 6.74 -9.39 -14.99
C GLU A 238 5.75 -10.56 -15.00
N ASN A 239 5.13 -10.88 -13.85
CA ASN A 239 4.24 -12.04 -13.73
C ASN A 239 2.92 -11.91 -14.51
N ASN A 240 2.55 -10.69 -14.90
CA ASN A 240 1.24 -10.41 -15.52
C ASN A 240 1.36 -9.81 -16.91
N GLU A 241 2.55 -9.83 -17.52
CA GLU A 241 2.81 -9.32 -18.87
C GLU A 241 2.40 -7.85 -19.11
N PHE A 242 2.29 -7.04 -18.04
CA PHE A 242 2.02 -5.59 -18.16
C PHE A 242 3.11 -4.87 -18.97
N SER A 243 4.28 -5.48 -19.14
CA SER A 243 5.39 -5.01 -19.97
C SER A 243 5.00 -4.69 -21.43
N ARG A 244 3.97 -5.36 -21.99
CA ARG A 244 3.49 -5.04 -23.35
C ARG A 244 2.78 -3.68 -23.43
N VAL A 245 2.15 -3.22 -22.36
CA VAL A 245 1.49 -1.91 -22.29
C VAL A 245 2.54 -0.80 -22.23
N LEU A 246 3.57 -0.96 -21.40
CA LEU A 246 4.65 0.02 -21.23
C LEU A 246 5.54 0.17 -22.47
N LEU A 247 5.82 -0.93 -23.19
CA LEU A 247 6.63 -0.89 -24.40
C LEU A 247 5.90 -0.26 -25.59
N ASN A 248 4.59 -0.45 -25.74
CA ASN A 248 3.84 0.14 -26.86
C ASN A 248 3.76 1.67 -26.76
N ASN A 249 3.76 2.24 -25.55
CA ASN A 249 3.75 3.69 -25.36
C ASN A 249 5.14 4.34 -25.48
N ALA A 250 6.22 3.60 -25.20
CA ALA A 250 7.59 4.10 -25.38
C ALA A 250 8.00 4.29 -26.86
N TYR A 251 7.28 3.67 -27.81
CA TYR A 251 7.50 3.83 -29.26
C TYR A 251 6.41 4.66 -29.96
N ALA A 252 5.44 5.19 -29.21
CA ALA A 252 4.34 6.00 -29.73
C ALA A 252 4.46 7.50 -29.42
N SER A 253 5.56 7.93 -28.78
CA SER A 253 5.90 9.34 -28.57
C SER A 253 6.92 9.85 -29.58
#